data_AF-A0A1B1S4Y1-F1
#
_entry.id   AF-A0A1B1S4Y1-F1
#
_cell.length_a   1.000
_cell.length_b   1.000
_cell.length_c   1.000
_cell.angle_alpha   90.00
_cell.angle_beta   90.00
_cell.angle_gamma   90.00
#
_symmetry.space_group_name_H-M   'P 1'
#
loop_
_entity.id
_entity.type
_entity.pdbx_description
1 polymer ?
#
loop_
_entity_poly.entity_id
_entity_poly.type
_entity_poly.pdbx_seq_one_letter_code
_entity_poly.pdbx_strand_id
1 'polypeptide(L)'
;MRLIESVDPIIMQLVIVPFVVIGIGILIAVVTKKIYMGPITTMILTLSYNYWYFTTFFPDSKLSFTMISSWCIIFPLLSLYLTWLILRQLQTIKSSFAIEARDLD
;
A
#
# COMPACT_ATOMS: atom_id res chain seq x y z
N MET A 1 3.14 -18.82 -12.68
CA MET A 1 4.42 -18.95 -11.95
C MET A 1 5.61 -18.49 -12.79
N ARG A 2 5.72 -18.87 -14.07
CA ARG A 2 6.82 -18.45 -14.97
C ARG A 2 7.12 -16.94 -15.07
N LEU A 3 6.10 -16.07 -15.06
CA LEU A 3 6.31 -14.61 -15.14
C LEU A 3 6.90 -14.00 -13.87
N ILE A 4 6.55 -14.53 -12.69
CA ILE A 4 7.08 -14.03 -11.41
C ILE A 4 8.49 -14.57 -11.18
N GLU A 5 8.73 -15.82 -11.56
CA GLU A 5 10.07 -16.44 -11.54
C GLU A 5 11.05 -15.75 -12.49
N SER A 6 10.57 -15.18 -13.60
CA SER A 6 11.41 -14.43 -14.54
C SER A 6 11.74 -13.01 -14.08
N VAL A 7 11.05 -12.49 -13.07
CA VAL A 7 11.30 -11.14 -12.54
C VAL A 7 12.32 -11.24 -11.41
N ASP A 8 13.33 -10.38 -11.48
CA ASP A 8 14.36 -10.30 -10.45
C ASP A 8 13.72 -10.03 -9.06
N PRO A 9 14.08 -10.79 -8.01
CA PRO A 9 13.53 -10.62 -6.67
C PRO A 9 13.66 -9.20 -6.10
N ILE A 10 14.71 -8.47 -6.46
CA ILE A 10 14.95 -7.09 -6.01
C ILE A 10 13.93 -6.16 -6.66
N ILE A 11 13.68 -6.31 -7.97
CA ILE A 11 12.66 -5.51 -8.68
C ILE A 11 11.27 -5.81 -8.12
N MET A 12 10.99 -7.09 -7.86
CA MET A 12 9.72 -7.51 -7.29
C MET A 12 9.48 -6.86 -5.92
N GLN A 13 10.46 -6.90 -5.01
CA GLN A 13 10.31 -6.38 -3.65
C GLN A 13 10.38 -4.85 -3.53
N LEU A 14 11.15 -4.16 -4.37
CA LEU A 14 11.36 -2.71 -4.24
C LEU A 14 10.52 -1.85 -5.19
N VAL A 15 9.97 -2.43 -6.25
CA VAL A 15 9.21 -1.67 -7.25
C VAL A 15 7.78 -2.17 -7.36
N ILE A 16 7.60 -3.45 -7.67
CA ILE A 16 6.27 -3.99 -8.00
C ILE A 16 5.41 -4.11 -6.74
N VAL A 17 5.90 -4.83 -5.73
CA VAL A 17 5.17 -5.07 -4.49
C VAL A 17 4.81 -3.75 -3.79
N PRO A 18 5.74 -2.80 -3.58
CA PRO A 18 5.43 -1.56 -2.89
C PRO A 18 4.36 -0.77 -3.63
N PHE A 19 4.46 -0.67 -4.96
CA PHE A 19 3.49 0.06 -5.76
C PHE A 19 2.08 -0.53 -5.63
N VAL A 20 1.96 -1.86 -5.68
CA VAL A 20 0.68 -2.56 -5.56
C VAL A 20 0.10 -2.44 -4.15
N VAL A 21 0.86 -2.79 -3.11
CA VAL A 21 0.34 -2.85 -1.74
C VAL A 21 0.02 -1.46 -1.18
N ILE A 22 0.85 -0.46 -1.48
CA ILE A 22 0.60 0.94 -1.10
C ILE A 22 -0.55 1.52 -1.92
N GLY A 23 -0.58 1.25 -3.24
CA GLY A 23 -1.65 1.72 -4.11
C GLY A 23 -3.03 1.24 -3.68
N ILE A 24 -3.16 -0.05 -3.34
CA ILE A 24 -4.40 -0.62 -2.79
C ILE A 24 -4.73 0.01 -1.43
N GLY A 25 -3.73 0.18 -0.55
CA GLY A 25 -3.92 0.84 0.74
C GLY A 25 -4.50 2.25 0.62
N ILE A 26 -3.90 3.07 -0.25
CA ILE A 26 -4.39 4.42 -0.55
C ILE A 26 -5.82 4.37 -1.09
N LEU A 27 -6.11 3.46 -2.02
CA LEU A 27 -7.44 3.34 -2.62
C LEU A 27 -8.50 3.02 -1.55
N ILE A 28 -8.24 2.07 -0.66
CA ILE A 28 -9.14 1.77 0.46
C ILE A 28 -9.31 2.98 1.38
N ALA A 29 -8.23 3.71 1.68
CA ALA A 29 -8.30 4.91 2.50
C ALA A 29 -9.14 6.02 1.86
N VAL A 30 -9.07 6.19 0.53
CA VAL A 30 -9.89 7.14 -0.23
C VAL A 30 -11.38 6.74 -0.17
N VAL A 31 -11.70 5.47 -0.41
CA VAL A 31 -13.10 4.98 -0.36
C VAL A 31 -13.69 5.10 1.04
N THR A 32 -12.93 4.72 2.06
CA THR A 32 -13.38 4.79 3.45
C THR A 32 -13.31 6.20 4.05
N LYS A 33 -12.58 7.12 3.42
CA LYS A 33 -12.24 8.47 3.89
C LYS A 33 -11.50 8.47 5.24
N LYS A 34 -10.74 7.40 5.53
CA LYS A 34 -10.01 7.22 6.78
C LYS A 34 -8.52 7.05 6.52
N ILE A 35 -7.71 7.99 7.02
CA ILE A 35 -6.25 8.01 6.80
C ILE A 35 -5.59 6.72 7.31
N TYR A 36 -6.02 6.22 8.47
CA TYR A 36 -5.42 5.03 9.10
C TYR A 36 -5.67 3.73 8.31
N MET A 37 -6.64 3.70 7.39
CA MET A 37 -6.91 2.51 6.58
C MET A 37 -5.77 2.23 5.59
N GLY A 38 -5.08 3.28 5.11
CA GLY A 38 -3.93 3.17 4.21
C GLY A 38 -2.82 2.28 4.78
N PRO A 39 -2.21 2.62 5.93
CA PRO A 39 -1.17 1.81 6.54
C PRO A 39 -1.66 0.41 6.96
N ILE A 40 -2.87 0.27 7.50
CA ILE A 40 -3.40 -1.04 7.94
C ILE A 40 -3.51 -2.00 6.76
N THR A 41 -4.16 -1.57 5.67
CA THR A 41 -4.30 -2.39 4.46
C THR A 41 -2.94 -2.73 3.86
N THR A 42 -2.04 -1.74 3.79
CA THR A 42 -0.68 -1.94 3.28
C THR A 42 0.09 -2.97 4.10
N MET A 43 -0.03 -2.92 5.43
CA MET A 43 0.63 -3.85 6.35
C MET A 43 0.11 -5.28 6.16
N ILE A 44 -1.21 -5.46 6.12
CA ILE A 44 -1.85 -6.76 5.92
C ILE A 44 -1.41 -7.37 4.58
N LEU A 45 -1.47 -6.59 3.50
CA LEU A 45 -1.08 -7.07 2.17
C LEU A 45 0.41 -7.42 2.09
N THR A 46 1.27 -6.62 2.73
CA THR A 46 2.71 -6.89 2.76
C THR A 46 3.01 -8.18 3.52
N LEU A 47 2.39 -8.39 4.67
CA LEU A 47 2.51 -9.64 5.44
C LEU A 47 2.04 -10.85 4.64
N SER A 48 0.85 -10.76 4.04
CA SER A 48 0.28 -11.85 3.24
C SER A 48 1.15 -12.17 2.02
N TYR A 49 1.67 -11.14 1.33
CA TYR A 49 2.56 -11.30 0.20
C TYR A 49 3.88 -11.98 0.61
N ASN A 50 4.54 -11.50 1.67
CA ASN A 50 5.81 -12.07 2.12
C ASN A 50 5.64 -13.53 2.54
N TYR A 51 4.56 -13.85 3.27
CA TYR A 51 4.26 -15.22 3.65
C TYR A 51 4.09 -16.12 2.43
N TRP A 52 3.27 -15.69 1.46
CA TRP A 52 3.05 -16.44 0.22
C TRP A 52 4.33 -16.59 -0.61
N TYR A 53 5.13 -15.53 -0.72
CA TYR A 53 6.39 -15.53 -1.47
C TYR A 53 7.38 -16.55 -0.87
N PHE A 54 7.67 -16.47 0.43
CA PHE A 54 8.66 -17.37 1.02
C PHE A 54 8.21 -18.82 1.08
N THR A 55 6.92 -19.08 1.31
CA THR A 55 6.38 -20.46 1.26
C THR A 55 6.40 -21.07 -0.13
N THR A 56 6.26 -20.25 -1.19
CA THR A 56 6.23 -20.73 -2.58
C THR A 56 7.63 -20.92 -3.14
N PHE A 57 8.53 -19.96 -2.94
CA PHE A 57 9.87 -19.95 -3.55
C PHE A 57 10.94 -20.67 -2.71
N PHE A 58 10.71 -20.81 -1.39
CA PHE A 58 11.66 -21.41 -0.46
C PHE A 58 10.97 -22.42 0.49
N PRO A 59 10.32 -23.47 -0.04
CA PRO A 59 9.47 -24.37 0.75
C PRO A 59 10.24 -25.13 1.85
N ASP A 60 11.51 -25.45 1.62
CA ASP A 60 12.35 -26.20 2.57
C ASP A 60 13.02 -25.30 3.62
N SER A 61 12.85 -23.98 3.52
CA SER A 61 13.47 -23.02 4.43
C SER A 61 12.64 -22.81 5.68
N LYS A 62 13.29 -22.77 6.84
CA LYS A 62 12.61 -22.38 8.09
C LYS A 62 12.17 -20.92 7.98
N LEU A 63 10.85 -20.73 7.95
CA LEU A 63 10.23 -19.42 7.79
C LEU A 63 10.46 -18.56 9.05
N SER A 64 11.38 -17.61 8.96
CA SER A 64 11.71 -16.71 10.07
C SER A 64 10.74 -15.53 10.14
N PHE A 65 10.45 -15.06 11.35
CA PHE A 65 9.62 -13.87 11.58
C PHE A 65 10.14 -12.65 10.82
N THR A 66 11.47 -12.47 10.74
CA THR A 66 12.09 -11.33 10.04
C THR A 66 11.81 -11.37 8.53
N MET A 67 11.66 -12.55 7.95
CA MET A 67 11.34 -12.70 6.52
C MET A 67 9.91 -12.26 6.24
N ILE A 68 8.95 -12.69 7.07
CA ILE A 68 7.52 -12.32 6.91
C ILE A 68 7.30 -10.84 7.19
N SER A 69 7.94 -10.30 8.23
CA SER A 69 7.79 -8.91 8.67
C SER A 69 8.64 -7.91 7.87
N SER A 70 9.38 -8.38 6.87
CA SER A 70 10.16 -7.52 5.98
C SER A 70 9.29 -6.42 5.36
N TRP A 71 9.79 -5.17 5.39
CA TRP A 71 9.09 -3.97 4.89
C TRP A 71 7.74 -3.63 5.52
N CYS A 72 7.27 -4.38 6.52
CA CYS A 72 5.97 -4.17 7.18
C CYS A 72 5.94 -2.93 8.09
N ILE A 73 7.06 -2.21 8.22
CA ILE A 73 7.12 -0.91 8.91
C ILE A 73 7.23 0.21 7.87
N ILE A 74 8.18 0.09 6.96
CA ILE A 74 8.49 1.14 5.97
C ILE A 74 7.30 1.35 5.01
N PHE A 75 6.70 0.29 4.47
CA PHE A 75 5.58 0.47 3.51
C PHE A 75 4.34 1.07 4.16
N PRO A 76 3.89 0.65 5.36
CA PRO A 76 2.79 1.32 6.04
C PRO A 76 3.08 2.78 6.37
N LEU A 77 4.30 3.13 6.79
CA LEU A 77 4.66 4.54 7.03
C LEU A 77 4.59 5.39 5.75
N LEU A 78 5.11 4.88 4.63
CA LEU A 78 4.98 5.53 3.33
C LEU A 78 3.52 5.66 2.90
N SER A 79 2.73 4.61 3.09
CA SER A 79 1.30 4.60 2.79
C SER A 79 0.53 5.61 3.64
N LEU A 80 0.87 5.75 4.92
CA LEU A 80 0.30 6.77 5.81
C LEU A 80 0.57 8.18 5.26
N TYR A 81 1.83 8.47 4.93
CA TYR A 81 2.24 9.77 4.39
C TYR A 81 1.49 10.10 3.08
N LEU A 82 1.47 9.17 2.13
CA LEU A 82 0.82 9.37 0.83
C LEU A 82 -0.71 9.48 0.96
N THR A 83 -1.31 8.63 1.80
CA THR A 83 -2.75 8.68 2.08
C THR A 83 -3.15 10.02 2.68
N TRP A 84 -2.36 10.52 3.65
CA TRP A 84 -2.60 11.84 4.25
C TRP A 84 -2.53 12.95 3.20
N LEU A 85 -1.49 12.93 2.34
CA LEU A 85 -1.32 13.91 1.28
C LEU A 85 -2.51 13.90 0.32
N ILE A 86 -2.90 12.72 -0.18
CA ILE A 86 -4.00 12.58 -1.16
C ILE A 86 -5.34 13.00 -0.56
N LEU A 87 -5.68 12.53 0.64
CA LEU A 87 -6.95 12.90 1.28
C LEU A 87 -7.04 14.40 1.57
N ARG A 88 -5.92 15.04 1.96
CA ARG A 88 -5.87 16.48 2.16
C ARG A 88 -6.13 17.25 0.86
N GLN A 89 -5.50 16.84 -0.25
CA GLN A 89 -5.74 17.46 -1.56
C GLN A 89 -7.20 17.30 -2.00
N LEU A 90 -7.78 16.10 -1.82
CA LEU A 90 -9.19 15.85 -2.15
C LEU A 90 -10.14 16.73 -1.32
N GLN A 91 -9.83 16.95 -0.04
CA GLN A 91 -10.61 17.85 0.81
C GLN A 91 -10.52 19.32 0.34
N THR A 92 -9.31 19.79 0.02
CA THR A 92 -9.09 21.15 -0.50
C THR A 92 -9.85 21.39 -1.80
N ILE A 93 -9.74 20.46 -2.76
CA ILE A 93 -10.46 20.54 -4.03
C ILE A 93 -11.98 20.59 -3.79
N LYS A 94 -12.50 19.70 -2.93
CA LYS A 94 -13.92 19.68 -2.59
C LYS A 94 -14.39 21.00 -1.97
N SER A 95 -13.60 21.62 -1.11
CA SER A 95 -13.95 22.92 -0.52
C SER A 95 -13.99 24.05 -1.54
N SER A 96 -13.06 24.08 -2.50
CA SER A 96 -13.05 25.11 -3.56
C SER A 96 -14.29 25.04 -4.44
N PHE A 97 -14.67 23.84 -4.89
CA PHE A 97 -15.89 23.66 -5.69
C PHE A 97 -17.18 23.99 -4.92
N ALA A 98 -17.20 23.75 -3.60
CA ALA A 98 -18.37 24.08 -2.77
C ALA A 98 -18.54 25.60 -2.57
N ILE A 99 -17.45 26.38 -2.58
CA ILE A 99 -17.50 27.84 -2.50
C ILE A 99 -18.04 28.41 -3.82
N GLU A 100 -17.49 27.97 -4.95
CA GLU A 100 -17.90 28.45 -6.28
C GLU A 100 -19.38 28.16 -6.57
N ALA A 101 -19.90 27.01 -6.13
CA ALA A 101 -21.33 26.70 -6.25
C ALA A 101 -22.24 27.63 -5.42
N ARG A 102 -21.74 28.19 -4.30
CA ARG A 102 -22.51 29.08 -3.42
C ARG A 102 -22.56 30.52 -3.93
N ASP A 103 -21.55 30.96 -4.67
CA ASP A 103 -21.48 32.30 -5.25
C ASP A 103 -22.35 32.45 -6.52
N LEU A 104 -22.93 31.35 -7.02
CA LEU A 104 -23.81 31.30 -8.19
C LEU A 104 -25.31 31.30 -7.86
N ASP A 105 -25.68 31.16 -6.58
CA ASP A 105 -27.06 31.22 -6.05
C ASP A 105 -27.40 32.62 -5.50
#